data_AF-X1IHV3-F1
#
_entry.id   AF-X1IHV3-F1
#
_cell.length_a   1.000
_cell.length_b   1.000
_cell.length_c   1.000
_cell.angle_alpha   90.00
_cell.angle_beta   90.00
_cell.angle_gamma   90.00
#
_symmetry.space_group_name_H-M   'P 1'
#
loop_
_entity.id
_entity.type
_entity.pdbx_description
1 polymer ?
#
loop_
_entity_poly.entity_id
_entity_poly.type
_entity_poly.pdbx_seq_one_letter_code
_entity_poly.pdbx_strand_id
1 'polypeptide(L)'
;MKFKISLLIPTIFILLFSAGTVFALTVDEIMDKMEETAPDFTTQKTISEMVLIDKDGKEETREMIMFSQKGEDEKTSTLVRFLSPKSQKGITILNVNDGEKIRLYMPAYGKPRKMAGGDEFMGTGLSYEDMSMNYQDKDYEKKLLEETDREYIVEVLPSGEDVSYEKIILRANS
;
A
#
# COMPACT_ATOMS: atom_id res chain seq x y z
N MET A 1 -27.20 -18.46 -61.49
CA MET A 1 -27.63 -18.51 -60.08
C MET A 1 -27.24 -17.18 -59.42
N LYS A 2 -28.14 -16.20 -59.35
CA LYS A 2 -27.84 -14.84 -58.86
C LYS A 2 -28.01 -14.83 -57.35
N PHE A 3 -26.92 -14.90 -56.59
CA PHE A 3 -26.97 -14.74 -55.13
C PHE A 3 -27.60 -13.38 -54.80
N LYS A 4 -28.65 -13.39 -53.96
CA LYS A 4 -29.39 -12.19 -53.54
C LYS A 4 -28.48 -11.30 -52.68
N ILE A 5 -27.75 -10.39 -53.31
CA ILE A 5 -26.92 -9.36 -52.68
C ILE A 5 -27.71 -8.54 -51.62
N SER A 6 -29.04 -8.42 -51.79
CA SER A 6 -29.94 -7.76 -50.83
C SER A 6 -29.99 -8.41 -49.44
N LEU A 7 -29.60 -9.68 -49.27
CA LEU A 7 -29.62 -10.34 -47.95
C LEU A 7 -28.28 -10.22 -47.19
N LEU A 8 -27.20 -9.81 -47.87
CA LEU A 8 -25.86 -9.67 -47.28
C LEU A 8 -25.69 -8.37 -46.46
N ILE A 9 -26.43 -7.32 -46.84
CA ILE A 9 -26.36 -5.99 -46.23
C ILE A 9 -26.88 -5.97 -44.76
N PRO A 10 -28.03 -6.56 -44.40
CA PRO A 10 -28.47 -6.57 -43.00
C PRO A 10 -27.61 -7.46 -42.09
N THR A 11 -26.99 -8.51 -42.63
CA THR A 11 -26.09 -9.40 -41.87
C THR A 11 -24.78 -8.72 -41.51
N ILE A 12 -24.24 -7.85 -42.39
CA ILE A 12 -23.03 -7.08 -42.12
C ILE A 12 -23.26 -6.01 -41.04
N PHE A 13 -24.48 -5.46 -40.97
CA PHE A 13 -24.85 -4.42 -40.00
C PHE A 13 -25.01 -4.98 -38.58
N ILE A 14 -25.46 -6.23 -38.44
CA ILE A 14 -25.54 -6.92 -37.15
C ILE A 14 -24.16 -7.34 -36.64
N LEU A 15 -23.23 -7.71 -37.53
CA LEU A 15 -21.85 -8.05 -37.15
C LEU A 15 -21.01 -6.83 -36.73
N LEU A 16 -21.33 -5.64 -37.26
CA LEU A 16 -20.69 -4.37 -36.86
C LEU A 16 -21.15 -3.86 -35.48
N PHE A 17 -22.31 -4.33 -35.00
CA PHE A 17 -22.84 -3.93 -33.68
C PHE A 17 -22.37 -4.81 -32.53
N SER A 18 -21.66 -5.92 -32.82
CA SER A 18 -21.06 -6.78 -31.80
C SER A 18 -19.60 -6.42 -31.48
N ALA A 19 -19.13 -5.24 -31.90
CA ALA A 19 -17.91 -4.66 -31.37
C ALA A 19 -18.19 -4.24 -29.92
N GLY A 20 -18.01 -5.18 -28.98
CA GLY A 20 -18.08 -4.90 -27.56
C GLY A 20 -17.15 -3.76 -27.22
N THR A 21 -17.67 -2.72 -26.57
CA THR A 21 -16.87 -1.69 -25.96
C THR A 21 -16.11 -2.32 -24.80
N VAL A 22 -14.82 -2.58 -25.00
CA VAL A 22 -13.90 -2.85 -23.88
C VAL A 22 -13.68 -1.51 -23.21
N PHE A 23 -14.33 -1.28 -22.08
CA PHE A 23 -14.03 -0.14 -21.22
C PHE A 23 -12.79 -0.51 -20.41
N ALA A 24 -11.73 0.28 -20.56
CA ALA A 24 -10.59 0.22 -19.65
C ALA A 24 -11.04 0.67 -18.26
N LEU A 25 -10.52 0.04 -17.21
CA LEU A 25 -10.82 0.42 -15.84
C LEU A 25 -10.29 1.83 -15.56
N THR A 26 -11.03 2.59 -14.78
CA THR A 26 -10.57 3.86 -14.22
C THR A 26 -9.52 3.62 -13.14
N VAL A 27 -8.70 4.63 -12.84
CA VAL A 27 -7.71 4.54 -11.75
C VAL A 27 -8.38 4.26 -10.40
N ASP A 28 -9.56 4.84 -10.15
CA ASP A 28 -10.32 4.61 -8.92
C ASP A 28 -10.79 3.16 -8.82
N GLU A 29 -11.34 2.59 -9.90
CA GLU A 29 -11.75 1.17 -9.93
C GLU A 29 -10.56 0.22 -9.74
N ILE A 30 -9.38 0.56 -10.26
CA ILE A 30 -8.16 -0.21 -10.05
C ILE A 30 -7.77 -0.17 -8.58
N MET A 31 -7.78 1.01 -7.95
CA MET A 31 -7.43 1.18 -6.55
C MET A 31 -8.44 0.50 -5.61
N ASP A 32 -9.73 0.59 -5.91
CA ASP A 32 -10.80 -0.11 -5.16
C ASP A 32 -10.61 -1.63 -5.24
N LYS A 33 -10.33 -2.16 -6.43
CA LYS A 33 -10.03 -3.59 -6.62
C LYS A 33 -8.80 -4.02 -5.82
N MET A 34 -7.77 -3.18 -5.72
CA MET A 34 -6.61 -3.45 -4.87
C MET A 34 -6.99 -3.47 -3.38
N GLU A 35 -7.82 -2.53 -2.93
CA GLU A 35 -8.32 -2.47 -1.55
C GLU A 35 -9.16 -3.72 -1.21
N GLU A 36 -10.00 -4.20 -2.14
CA GLU A 36 -10.78 -5.43 -1.97
C GLU A 36 -9.93 -6.70 -1.82
N THR A 37 -8.71 -6.70 -2.35
CA THR A 37 -7.77 -7.83 -2.15
C THR A 37 -7.04 -7.78 -0.82
N ALA A 38 -7.10 -6.65 -0.09
CA ALA A 38 -6.50 -6.54 1.22
C ALA A 38 -7.24 -7.43 2.23
N PRO A 39 -6.55 -8.05 3.20
CA PRO A 39 -7.20 -8.82 4.25
C PRO A 39 -8.18 -7.95 5.04
N ASP A 40 -9.46 -8.33 5.07
CA ASP A 40 -10.43 -7.71 5.96
C ASP A 40 -10.18 -8.17 7.41
N PHE A 41 -9.91 -7.23 8.32
CA PHE A 41 -9.70 -7.50 9.73
C PHE A 41 -10.26 -6.39 10.61
N THR A 42 -10.87 -6.77 11.74
CA THR A 42 -11.12 -5.83 12.85
C THR A 42 -9.89 -5.69 13.74
N THR A 43 -9.26 -6.83 14.04
CA THR A 43 -8.01 -6.89 14.81
C THR A 43 -7.08 -7.94 14.21
N GLN A 44 -5.79 -7.65 14.19
CA GLN A 44 -4.77 -8.54 13.65
C GLN A 44 -3.59 -8.63 14.63
N LYS A 45 -3.01 -9.83 14.70
CA LYS A 45 -1.73 -10.08 15.38
C LYS A 45 -0.76 -10.69 14.38
N THR A 46 0.40 -10.08 14.22
CA THR A 46 1.46 -10.56 13.34
C THR A 46 2.74 -10.79 14.13
N ILE A 47 3.42 -11.88 13.85
CA ILE A 47 4.79 -12.14 14.30
C ILE A 47 5.65 -12.12 13.05
N SER A 48 6.68 -11.28 13.03
CA SER A 48 7.54 -11.11 11.86
C SER A 48 9.01 -11.10 12.24
N GLU A 49 9.81 -11.52 11.27
CA GLU A 49 11.27 -11.44 11.29
C GLU A 49 11.70 -10.43 10.22
N MET A 50 12.56 -9.50 10.59
CA MET A 50 13.16 -8.50 9.71
C MET A 50 14.66 -8.76 9.64
N VAL A 51 15.15 -9.09 8.46
CA VAL A 51 16.57 -9.31 8.19
C VAL A 51 17.12 -8.06 7.50
N LEU A 52 18.00 -7.34 8.18
CA LEU A 52 18.75 -6.23 7.63
C LEU A 52 20.06 -6.74 7.06
N ILE A 53 20.37 -6.40 5.81
CA ILE A 53 21.63 -6.76 5.15
C ILE A 53 22.32 -5.47 4.74
N ASP A 54 23.52 -5.23 5.25
CA ASP A 54 24.29 -4.04 4.88
C ASP A 54 25.05 -4.20 3.55
N LYS A 55 25.68 -3.12 3.09
CA LYS A 55 26.45 -3.09 1.84
C LYS A 55 27.62 -4.08 1.78
N ASP A 56 28.10 -4.54 2.94
CA ASP A 56 29.22 -5.47 3.06
C ASP A 56 28.73 -6.92 3.25
N GLY A 57 27.41 -7.14 3.20
CA GLY A 57 26.75 -8.44 3.31
C GLY A 57 26.55 -8.91 4.76
N LYS A 58 26.73 -8.04 5.75
CA LYS A 58 26.49 -8.40 7.15
C LYS A 58 25.00 -8.36 7.46
N GLU A 59 24.53 -9.42 8.11
CA GLU A 59 23.13 -9.56 8.49
C GLU A 59 22.86 -9.20 9.95
N GLU A 60 21.73 -8.55 10.21
CA GLU A 60 21.13 -8.36 11.53
C GLU A 60 19.66 -8.77 11.47
N THR A 61 19.26 -9.74 12.30
CA THR A 61 17.88 -10.20 12.37
C THR A 61 17.17 -9.60 13.58
N ARG A 62 15.96 -9.08 13.35
CA ARG A 62 15.06 -8.52 14.37
C ARG A 62 13.74 -9.26 14.37
N GLU A 63 13.29 -9.70 15.53
CA GLU A 63 11.96 -10.28 15.71
C GLU A 63 11.03 -9.23 16.29
N MET A 64 9.81 -9.16 15.75
CA MET A 64 8.79 -8.23 16.24
C MET A 64 7.41 -8.88 16.31
N ILE A 65 6.59 -8.32 17.18
CA ILE A 65 5.17 -8.61 17.27
C ILE A 65 4.39 -7.33 16.99
N MET A 66 3.36 -7.44 16.17
CA MET A 66 2.50 -6.35 15.77
C MET A 66 1.06 -6.64 16.14
N PHE A 67 0.37 -5.64 16.65
CA PHE A 67 -1.07 -5.67 16.90
C PHE A 67 -1.69 -4.51 16.14
N SER A 68 -2.64 -4.81 15.26
CA SER A 68 -3.36 -3.81 14.48
C SER A 68 -4.84 -3.89 14.81
N GLN A 69 -5.49 -2.73 14.83
CA GLN A 69 -6.93 -2.60 15.02
C GLN A 69 -7.47 -1.55 14.05
N LYS A 70 -8.52 -1.93 13.33
CA LYS A 70 -9.27 -1.01 12.48
C LYS A 70 -10.32 -0.28 13.32
N GLY A 71 -10.32 1.04 13.23
CA GLY A 71 -11.27 1.94 13.91
C GLY A 71 -12.59 2.06 13.15
N GLU A 72 -13.57 2.75 13.75
CA GLU A 72 -14.86 3.07 13.11
C GLU A 72 -14.71 4.07 11.96
N ASP A 73 -13.60 4.82 11.94
CA ASP A 73 -13.20 5.73 10.87
C ASP A 73 -12.48 5.00 9.72
N GLU A 74 -12.50 3.66 9.72
CA GLU A 74 -11.79 2.77 8.81
C GLU A 74 -10.25 2.88 8.87
N LYS A 75 -9.72 3.74 9.74
CA LYS A 75 -8.28 3.93 9.92
C LYS A 75 -7.69 2.86 10.82
N THR A 76 -6.42 2.51 10.60
CA THR A 76 -5.74 1.47 11.37
C THR A 76 -4.79 2.06 12.40
N SER A 77 -4.91 1.60 13.65
CA SER A 77 -3.91 1.81 14.70
C SER A 77 -3.08 0.56 14.90
N THR A 78 -1.74 0.71 14.92
CA THR A 78 -0.79 -0.41 15.01
C THR A 78 0.21 -0.20 16.14
N LEU A 79 0.39 -1.23 16.97
CA LEU A 79 1.44 -1.34 17.97
C LEU A 79 2.48 -2.36 17.53
N VAL A 80 3.71 -1.92 17.30
CA VAL A 80 4.86 -2.78 17.00
C VAL A 80 5.74 -2.89 18.23
N ARG A 81 6.17 -4.10 18.60
CA ARG A 81 7.14 -4.33 19.67
C ARG A 81 8.26 -5.26 19.23
N PHE A 82 9.50 -4.81 19.39
CA PHE A 82 10.67 -5.62 19.14
C PHE A 82 10.88 -6.65 20.28
N LEU A 83 11.03 -7.92 19.91
CA LEU A 83 11.26 -9.06 20.79
C LEU A 83 12.74 -9.44 20.85
N SER A 84 13.45 -9.29 19.73
CA SER A 84 14.86 -9.64 19.53
C SER A 84 15.48 -8.66 18.52
N PRO A 85 16.80 -8.36 18.59
CA PRO A 85 17.79 -8.81 19.56
C PRO A 85 17.67 -8.11 20.93
N LYS A 86 18.45 -8.55 21.93
CA LYS A 86 18.43 -7.98 23.29
C LYS A 86 18.64 -6.45 23.32
N SER A 87 19.42 -5.90 22.39
CA SER A 87 19.66 -4.46 22.26
C SER A 87 18.41 -3.67 21.85
N GLN A 88 17.49 -4.28 21.10
CA GLN A 88 16.24 -3.65 20.63
C GLN A 88 15.01 -4.11 21.43
N LYS A 89 15.14 -5.16 22.26
CA LYS A 89 14.03 -5.79 22.97
C LYS A 89 13.24 -4.78 23.82
N GLY A 90 11.94 -4.76 23.61
CA GLY A 90 10.99 -3.92 24.34
C GLY A 90 10.79 -2.53 23.75
N ILE A 91 11.60 -2.12 22.76
CA ILE A 91 11.28 -0.95 21.95
C ILE A 91 9.91 -1.15 21.32
N THR A 92 9.06 -0.14 21.48
CA THR A 92 7.66 -0.21 21.08
C THR A 92 7.31 1.03 20.27
N ILE A 93 6.65 0.84 19.14
CA ILE A 93 6.17 1.91 18.28
C ILE A 93 4.65 1.83 18.29
N LEU A 94 4.01 2.98 18.52
CA LEU A 94 2.57 3.14 18.39
C LEU A 94 2.33 4.08 17.21
N ASN A 95 1.68 3.55 16.18
CA ASN A 95 1.09 4.31 15.10
C ASN A 95 -0.43 4.39 15.33
N VAL A 96 -0.98 5.59 15.32
CA VAL A 96 -2.41 5.84 15.50
C VAL A 96 -2.97 6.38 14.19
N ASN A 97 -4.08 5.79 13.74
CA ASN A 97 -4.88 6.26 12.60
C ASN A 97 -4.01 6.51 11.35
N ASP A 98 -3.40 5.45 10.83
CA ASP A 98 -2.61 5.44 9.58
C ASP A 98 -1.44 6.43 9.50
N GLY A 99 -0.98 6.94 10.64
CA GLY A 99 0.21 7.81 10.70
C GLY A 99 -0.05 9.16 11.36
N GLU A 100 -1.30 9.50 11.70
CA GLU A 100 -1.63 10.79 12.34
C GLU A 100 -0.79 11.06 13.59
N LYS A 101 -0.49 10.01 14.38
CA LYS A 101 0.40 10.12 15.55
C LYS A 101 1.29 8.90 15.66
N ILE A 102 2.59 9.15 15.49
CA ILE A 102 3.63 8.12 15.66
C ILE A 102 4.42 8.40 16.95
N ARG A 103 4.47 7.40 17.83
CA ARG A 103 5.23 7.46 19.10
C ARG A 103 6.19 6.29 19.22
N LEU A 104 7.46 6.59 19.45
CA LEU A 104 8.47 5.61 19.80
C LEU A 104 8.66 5.59 21.32
N TYR A 105 8.56 4.42 21.92
CA TYR A 105 8.96 4.16 23.29
C TYR A 105 10.22 3.29 23.31
N MET A 106 11.24 3.78 24.03
CA MET A 106 12.49 3.07 24.27
C MET A 106 12.63 2.80 25.77
N PRO A 107 12.70 1.52 26.20
CA PRO A 107 12.75 1.17 27.63
C PRO A 107 13.88 1.86 28.40
N ALA A 108 15.04 2.07 27.74
CA ALA A 108 16.20 2.72 28.35
C ALA A 108 15.94 4.16 28.81
N TYR A 109 14.98 4.86 28.20
CA TYR A 109 14.66 6.26 28.52
C TYR A 109 13.34 6.43 29.27
N GLY A 110 12.52 5.37 29.36
CA GLY A 110 11.30 5.36 30.16
C GLY A 110 10.17 6.30 29.70
N LYS A 111 10.30 6.99 28.56
CA LYS A 111 9.29 7.92 28.04
C LYS A 111 9.11 7.81 26.52
N PRO A 112 7.89 7.98 26.00
CA PRO A 112 7.64 8.03 24.57
C PRO A 112 8.12 9.35 23.96
N ARG A 113 8.54 9.30 22.69
CA ARG A 113 8.93 10.45 21.86
C ARG A 113 8.09 10.47 20.59
N LYS A 114 7.66 11.67 20.13
CA LYS A 114 7.01 11.86 18.83
C LYS A 114 8.01 11.60 17.70
N MET A 115 7.57 10.89 16.67
CA MET A 115 8.29 10.73 15.40
C MET A 115 7.50 11.40 14.28
N ALA A 116 8.22 11.90 13.28
CA ALA A 116 7.66 12.32 12.01
C ALA A 116 7.63 11.13 11.03
N GLY A 117 6.77 11.19 10.00
CA GLY A 117 6.67 10.13 8.98
C GLY A 117 8.02 9.87 8.31
N GLY A 118 8.73 10.93 7.91
CA GLY A 118 10.04 10.85 7.26
C GLY A 118 11.23 10.54 8.17
N ASP A 119 11.04 10.39 9.49
CA ASP A 119 12.13 9.96 10.36
C ASP A 119 12.56 8.51 10.00
N GLU A 120 13.85 8.19 10.12
CA GLU A 120 14.33 6.85 9.86
C GLU A 120 13.78 5.84 10.88
N PHE A 121 13.23 4.75 10.38
CA PHE A 121 12.71 3.64 11.15
C PHE A 121 13.87 2.79 11.69
N MET A 122 14.37 3.16 12.87
CA MET A 122 15.22 2.29 13.69
C MET A 122 16.47 1.75 12.95
N GLY A 123 17.05 2.50 12.02
CA GLY A 123 18.24 2.08 11.29
C GLY A 123 17.99 1.03 10.19
N THR A 124 16.77 0.92 9.66
CA THR A 124 16.45 -0.02 8.57
C THR A 124 16.67 0.56 7.18
N GLY A 125 16.93 1.87 7.06
CA GLY A 125 16.84 2.59 5.78
C GLY A 125 15.42 2.84 5.28
N LEU A 126 14.38 2.40 6.00
CA LEU A 126 12.97 2.77 5.76
C LEU A 126 12.58 3.93 6.67
N SER A 127 11.53 4.66 6.29
CA SER A 127 10.90 5.70 7.10
C SER A 127 9.74 5.13 7.96
N TYR A 128 9.24 5.91 8.93
CA TYR A 128 8.03 5.53 9.66
C TYR A 128 6.78 5.54 8.77
N GLU A 129 6.75 6.40 7.76
CA GLU A 129 5.68 6.45 6.74
C GLU A 129 5.63 5.16 5.91
N ASP A 130 6.79 4.58 5.57
CA ASP A 130 6.83 3.30 4.84
C ASP A 130 6.19 2.16 5.64
N MET A 131 6.29 2.22 6.97
CA MET A 131 5.73 1.22 7.88
C MET A 131 4.24 1.43 8.17
N SER A 132 3.70 2.63 7.91
CA SER A 132 2.27 2.90 8.04
C SER A 132 1.47 2.54 6.80
N MET A 133 2.13 2.23 5.67
CA MET A 133 1.49 1.98 4.38
C MET A 133 0.60 3.13 3.89
N ASN A 134 0.93 4.38 4.27
CA ASN A 134 0.06 5.54 4.03
C ASN A 134 -0.10 5.92 2.54
N TYR A 135 0.63 5.28 1.62
CA TYR A 135 0.51 5.54 0.17
C TYR A 135 -0.85 5.14 -0.42
N GLN A 136 -1.70 4.44 0.34
CA GLN A 136 -3.08 4.12 -0.05
C GLN A 136 -4.11 5.18 0.35
N ASP A 137 -3.67 6.31 0.94
CA ASP A 137 -4.56 7.38 1.36
C ASP A 137 -5.50 7.81 0.22
N LYS A 138 -6.80 7.82 0.50
CA LYS A 138 -7.85 8.17 -0.47
C LYS A 138 -7.76 9.63 -0.90
N ASP A 139 -7.17 10.49 -0.07
CA ASP A 139 -7.00 11.92 -0.36
C ASP A 139 -5.83 12.21 -1.33
N TYR A 140 -4.96 11.21 -1.60
CA TYR A 140 -3.87 11.39 -2.56
C TYR A 140 -4.38 11.40 -4.00
N GLU A 141 -3.86 12.31 -4.82
CA GLU A 141 -4.13 12.33 -6.26
C GLU A 141 -3.48 11.10 -6.92
N LYS A 142 -4.25 10.41 -7.77
CA LYS A 142 -3.82 9.18 -8.43
C LYS A 142 -4.07 9.26 -9.92
N LYS A 143 -3.14 8.71 -10.70
CA LYS A 143 -3.21 8.72 -12.16
C LYS A 143 -2.71 7.41 -12.74
N LEU A 144 -3.52 6.77 -13.57
CA LEU A 144 -3.07 5.64 -14.38
C LEU A 144 -2.08 6.15 -15.44
N LEU A 145 -0.84 5.64 -15.39
CA LEU A 145 0.19 5.96 -16.37
C LEU A 145 0.19 4.96 -17.52
N GLU A 146 0.06 3.67 -17.20
CA GLU A 146 0.15 2.58 -18.16
C GLU A 146 -0.69 1.38 -17.68
N GLU A 147 -1.32 0.69 -18.63
CA GLU A 147 -1.97 -0.60 -18.44
C GLU A 147 -1.31 -1.60 -19.39
N THR A 148 -0.84 -2.71 -18.84
CA THR A 148 -0.26 -3.84 -19.58
C THR A 148 -1.11 -5.10 -19.35
N ASP A 149 -0.83 -6.17 -20.09
CA ASP A 149 -1.51 -7.47 -19.90
C ASP A 149 -1.36 -8.09 -18.50
N ARG A 150 -0.47 -7.54 -17.64
CA ARG A 150 -0.15 -8.10 -16.32
C ARG A 150 -0.22 -7.09 -15.18
N GLU A 151 -0.04 -5.82 -15.48
CA GLU A 151 0.19 -4.79 -14.47
C GLU A 151 -0.49 -3.47 -14.85
N TYR A 152 -1.05 -2.80 -13.84
CA TYR A 152 -1.37 -1.38 -13.86
C TYR A 152 -0.22 -0.59 -13.22
N ILE A 153 0.21 0.47 -13.88
CA ILE A 153 1.21 1.40 -13.36
C ILE A 153 0.50 2.70 -12.98
N VAL A 154 0.42 2.97 -11.68
CA VAL A 154 -0.28 4.12 -11.10
C VAL A 154 0.73 5.09 -10.51
N GLU A 155 0.63 6.36 -10.89
CA GLU A 155 1.28 7.47 -10.21
C GLU A 155 0.41 7.91 -9.04
N VAL A 156 1.02 8.03 -7.87
CA VAL A 156 0.41 8.59 -6.66
C VAL A 156 1.19 9.85 -6.28
N LEU A 157 0.48 10.94 -6.04
CA LEU A 157 1.02 12.22 -5.59
C LEU A 157 0.55 12.47 -4.15
N PRO A 158 1.39 12.13 -3.15
CA PRO A 158 1.07 12.39 -1.75
C PRO A 158 0.86 13.88 -1.49
N SER A 159 -0.07 14.20 -0.59
CA SER A 159 -0.32 15.57 -0.14
C SER A 159 -0.49 15.62 1.38
N GLY A 160 -0.11 16.75 2.01
CA GLY A 160 -0.16 16.93 3.47
C GLY A 160 1.09 17.62 4.03
N GLU A 161 1.08 17.91 5.34
CA GLU A 161 2.18 18.63 6.01
C GLU A 161 3.42 17.76 6.28
N ASP A 162 3.29 16.43 6.29
CA ASP A 162 4.34 15.47 6.70
C ASP A 162 4.55 14.36 5.65
N VAL A 163 4.47 14.68 4.36
CA VAL A 163 4.74 13.70 3.28
C VAL A 163 6.24 13.61 2.95
N SER A 164 6.78 12.39 2.91
CA SER A 164 8.21 12.16 2.61
C SER A 164 8.49 12.00 1.12
N TYR A 165 7.46 11.68 0.33
CA TYR A 165 7.58 11.39 -1.10
C TYR A 165 6.84 12.43 -1.94
N GLU A 166 7.53 13.03 -2.91
CA GLU A 166 6.88 13.88 -3.92
C GLU A 166 6.03 13.06 -4.90
N LYS A 167 6.42 11.79 -5.12
CA LYS A 167 5.76 10.88 -6.05
C LYS A 167 6.06 9.42 -5.70
N ILE A 168 5.04 8.57 -5.84
CA ILE A 168 5.15 7.11 -5.73
C ILE A 168 4.67 6.49 -7.05
N ILE A 169 5.42 5.52 -7.59
CA ILE A 169 4.99 4.72 -8.75
C ILE A 169 4.61 3.33 -8.25
N LEU A 170 3.31 3.06 -8.25
CA LEU A 170 2.73 1.81 -7.78
C LEU A 170 2.52 0.87 -8.97
N ARG A 171 2.98 -0.37 -8.85
CA ARG A 171 2.72 -1.44 -9.81
C ARG A 171 1.79 -2.46 -9.18
N ALA A 172 0.58 -2.59 -9.73
CA ALA A 172 -0.43 -3.51 -9.25
C ALA A 172 -0.69 -4.58 -10.31
N ASN A 173 -0.82 -5.84 -9.89
CA ASN A 173 -1.17 -6.91 -10.82
C ASN A 173 -2.62 -6.74 -11.32
N SER A 174 -2.84 -7.00 -12.60
CA SER A 174 -4.13 -6.86 -13.27
C SER A 174 -5.20 -7.87 -12.82
#